data_AF-A0A3S5ATA1-F1
#
_entry.id   AF-A0A3S5ATA1-F1
#
_cell.length_a   1.000
_cell.length_b   1.000
_cell.length_c   1.000
_cell.angle_alpha   90.00
_cell.angle_beta   90.00
_cell.angle_gamma   90.00
#
_symmetry.space_group_name_H-M   'P 1'
#
loop_
_entity.id
_entity.type
_entity.pdbx_description
1 polymer ?
#
loop_
_entity_poly.entity_id
_entity_poly.type
_entity_poly.pdbx_seq_one_letter_code
_entity_poly.pdbx_strand_id
1 'polypeptide(L)' 'MTTGVVFTIEPGLYFPRSKNIPVNKDFSDIGIRLEDDYVISKDGVALKLSETLPYRPEEIEKLVGKQKQI' A
#
# COMPACT_ATOMS: atom_id res chain seq x y z
N MET A 1 -9.65 -9.86 17.85
CA MET A 1 -10.74 -9.76 16.85
C MET A 1 -11.48 -11.09 16.80
N THR A 2 -12.75 -11.11 16.38
CA THR A 2 -13.58 -12.33 16.32
C THR A 2 -13.80 -12.78 14.88
N THR A 3 -14.13 -14.07 14.68
CA THR A 3 -14.45 -14.64 13.37
C THR A 3 -15.48 -13.81 12.61
N GLY A 4 -15.26 -13.61 11.31
CA GLY A 4 -16.13 -12.86 10.42
C GLY A 4 -15.94 -11.34 10.46
N VAL A 5 -15.11 -10.81 11.37
CA VAL A 5 -14.70 -9.40 11.32
C VAL A 5 -13.87 -9.17 10.06
N VAL A 6 -14.24 -8.14 9.30
CA VAL A 6 -13.52 -7.63 8.14
C VAL A 6 -12.87 -6.30 8.50
N PHE A 7 -11.62 -6.11 8.13
CA PHE A 7 -10.84 -4.91 8.46
C PHE A 7 -9.70 -4.69 7.45
N THR A 8 -9.13 -3.49 7.45
CA THR A 8 -8.01 -3.11 6.58
C THR A 8 -6.67 -3.23 7.30
N ILE A 9 -5.62 -3.57 6.55
CA ILE A 9 -4.23 -3.30 6.94
C ILE A 9 -3.69 -2.27 5.96
N GLU A 10 -3.40 -1.06 6.44
CA GLU A 10 -3.21 0.12 5.57
C GLU A 10 -2.00 1.03 5.93
N PRO A 11 -0.75 0.52 5.98
CA PRO A 11 0.41 1.36 6.25
C PRO A 11 0.60 2.45 5.19
N GLY A 12 0.88 3.68 5.63
CA GLY A 12 1.15 4.81 4.76
C GLY A 12 2.31 5.70 5.22
N LEU A 13 3.06 6.23 4.25
CA LEU A 13 4.13 7.20 4.44
C LEU A 13 3.83 8.45 3.60
N TYR A 14 3.94 9.62 4.22
CA TYR A 14 3.64 10.90 3.60
C TYR A 14 4.77 11.87 3.89
N PHE A 15 5.36 12.41 2.83
CA PHE A 15 6.54 13.25 2.88
C PHE A 15 6.18 14.67 2.44
N PRO A 16 5.71 15.53 3.36
CA PRO A 16 5.18 16.83 2.99
C PRO A 16 6.28 17.76 2.48
N ARG A 17 5.94 18.67 1.57
CA ARG A 17 6.76 19.85 1.29
C ARG A 17 6.65 20.83 2.46
N SER A 18 7.48 20.65 3.48
CA SER A 18 7.48 21.47 4.69
C SER A 18 8.89 21.96 5.03
N LYS A 19 9.00 23.22 5.48
CA LYS A 19 10.25 23.75 6.05
C LYS A 19 10.53 23.23 7.47
N ASN A 20 9.52 22.66 8.12
CA ASN A 20 9.57 22.26 9.53
C ASN A 20 9.89 20.77 9.71
N ILE A 21 9.83 19.98 8.64
CA ILE A 21 10.14 18.55 8.66
C ILE A 21 11.23 18.31 7.61
N PRO A 22 12.46 17.95 8.01
CA PRO A 22 13.52 17.67 7.06
C PRO A 22 13.19 16.37 6.31
N VAL A 23 12.99 16.50 4.99
CA VAL A 23 12.76 15.39 4.06
C VAL A 23 13.80 15.50 2.95
N ASN A 24 14.39 14.37 2.54
CA ASN A 24 15.24 14.35 1.35
C ASN A 24 14.42 14.87 0.15
N LYS A 25 15.00 15.79 -0.63
CA LYS A 25 14.36 16.36 -1.82
C LYS A 25 13.78 15.30 -2.78
N ASP A 26 14.42 14.13 -2.88
CA ASP A 26 14.01 13.05 -3.78
C ASP A 26 12.68 12.40 -3.35
N PHE A 27 12.28 12.58 -2.08
CA PHE A 27 11.02 12.07 -1.53
C PHE A 27 10.00 13.17 -1.22
N SER A 28 10.33 14.45 -1.41
CA SER A 28 9.43 15.55 -1.06
C SER A 28 8.18 15.52 -1.93
N ASP A 29 7.02 15.76 -1.31
CA ASP A 29 5.70 15.79 -1.95
C ASP A 29 5.21 14.41 -2.43
N ILE A 30 5.77 13.33 -1.87
CA ILE A 30 5.36 11.94 -2.15
C ILE A 30 4.51 11.39 -1.00
N GLY A 31 3.40 10.73 -1.35
CA GLY A 31 2.59 9.95 -0.43
C GLY A 31 2.38 8.54 -1.00
N ILE A 32 2.57 7.52 -0.16
CA ILE A 32 2.37 6.11 -0.52
C ILE A 32 1.56 5.46 0.59
N ARG A 33 0.51 4.71 0.23
CA ARG A 33 -0.23 3.83 1.13
C ARG A 33 -0.44 2.48 0.44
N LEU A 34 -0.19 1.39 1.16
CA LEU A 34 -0.59 0.05 0.73
C LEU A 34 -1.74 -0.36 1.63
N GLU A 35 -2.84 -0.81 1.04
CA GLU A 35 -4.08 -1.11 1.74
C GLU A 35 -4.66 -2.41 1.21
N ASP A 36 -4.98 -3.32 2.14
CA ASP A 36 -5.51 -4.64 1.85
C ASP A 36 -6.62 -5.01 2.83
N ASP A 37 -7.63 -5.72 2.32
CA ASP A 37 -8.76 -6.21 3.11
C ASP A 37 -8.47 -7.59 3.70
N TYR A 38 -8.85 -7.77 4.96
CA TYR A 38 -8.69 -9.03 5.69
C TYR A 38 -9.98 -9.47 6.36
N VAL A 39 -10.19 -10.78 6.45
CA VAL A 39 -11.24 -11.40 7.27
C VAL A 39 -10.63 -12.31 8.32
N ILE A 40 -11.16 -12.27 9.55
CA ILE A 40 -10.78 -13.26 10.59
C ILE A 40 -11.51 -14.58 10.32
N SER A 41 -10.73 -15.64 10.05
CA SER A 41 -11.22 -16.99 9.82
C SER A 41 -11.85 -17.62 11.06
N LYS A 42 -12.41 -18.83 10.91
CA LYS A 42 -12.94 -19.62 12.03
C LYS A 42 -11.87 -20.01 13.04
N ASP A 43 -10.62 -20.16 12.58
CA ASP A 43 -9.47 -20.51 13.42
C ASP A 43 -8.77 -19.27 14.01
N GLY A 44 -9.34 -18.08 13.81
CA GLY A 44 -8.81 -16.81 14.34
C GLY A 44 -7.67 -16.22 13.52
N VAL A 45 -7.41 -16.72 12.30
CA VAL A 45 -6.35 -16.23 11.41
C VAL A 45 -6.88 -15.11 10.51
N ALA A 46 -6.13 -14.03 10.35
CA ALA A 46 -6.45 -13.00 9.36
C ALA A 46 -6.10 -13.49 7.95
N LEU A 47 -7.10 -13.66 7.09
CA LEU A 47 -6.95 -14.06 5.70
C LEU A 47 -7.11 -12.84 4.80
N LYS A 48 -6.16 -12.64 3.88
CA LYS A 48 -6.17 -11.53 2.93
C LYS A 48 -7.21 -11.81 1.83
N LEU A 49 -8.05 -10.83 1.51
CA LEU A 49 -9.08 -10.91 0.47
C LEU A 49 -8.60 -10.36 -0.89
N SER A 50 -7.57 -9.51 -0.88
CA SER A 50 -7.01 -8.79 -2.02
C SER A 50 -5.73 -9.43 -2.59
N GLU A 51 -5.51 -10.73 -2.41
CA GLU A 51 -4.24 -11.40 -2.78
C GLU A 51 -3.87 -11.29 -4.27
N THR A 52 -4.84 -11.12 -5.15
CA THR A 52 -4.61 -11.05 -6.60
C THR A 52 -4.20 -9.67 -7.11
N LEU A 53 -4.29 -8.63 -6.26
CA LEU A 53 -3.88 -7.28 -6.65
C LEU A 53 -2.35 -7.14 -6.59
N PRO A 54 -1.70 -6.72 -7.70
CA PRO A 54 -0.26 -6.50 -7.70
C PRO A 54 0.08 -5.28 -6.86
N TYR A 55 1.04 -5.43 -5.95
CA TYR A 55 1.54 -4.35 -5.10
C TYR A 55 3.07 -4.21 -5.16
N ARG A 56 3.77 -5.18 -5.76
CA ARG A 56 5.21 -5.06 -5.98
C ARG A 56 5.46 -4.07 -7.13
N PRO A 57 6.46 -3.19 -7.02
CA PRO A 57 6.78 -2.22 -8.07
C PRO A 57 6.92 -2.87 -9.45
N GLU A 58 7.59 -4.03 -9.53
CA GLU A 58 7.87 -4.71 -10.80
C GLU A 58 6.57 -5.25 -11.45
N GLU A 59 5.62 -5.71 -10.63
CA GLU A 59 4.32 -6.19 -11.11
C GLU A 59 3.45 -5.04 -11.62
N ILE A 60 3.46 -3.90 -10.91
CA ILE A 60 2.75 -2.69 -11.29
C ILE A 60 3.33 -2.12 -12.59
N GLU A 61 4.65 -2.00 -12.70
CA GLU A 61 5.33 -1.52 -13.91
C GLU A 61 5.04 -2.41 -15.12
N LYS A 62 4.96 -3.72 -14.92
CA LYS A 62 4.60 -4.68 -15.97
C LYS A 62 3.15 -4.52 -16.42
N LEU A 63 2.23 -4.24 -15.49
CA LEU A 63 0.80 -4.09 -15.77
C LEU A 63 0.48 -2.77 -16.48
N VAL A 64 1.00 -1.66 -15.98
CA VAL A 64 0.76 -0.31 -16.53
C VAL A 64 1.58 -0.06 -17.80
N GLY A 65 2.72 -0.75 -17.92
CA GLY A 65 3.69 -0.55 -18.99
C GLY A 65 4.70 0.55 -18.63
N LYS A 66 5.85 0.54 -19.32
CA LYS A 66 6.86 1.58 -19.16
C LYS A 66 6.38 2.86 -19.84
N GLN A 67 6.54 3.99 -19.15
CA GLN A 67 6.35 5.31 -19.76
C GLN A 67 7.27 5.42 -21.00
N LYS A 68 6.71 5.77 -22.16
CA LYS A 68 7.51 6.07 -23.34
C LYS A 68 8.44 7.23 -22.99
N GLN A 69 9.75 7.00 -23.06
CA GLN A 69 10.72 8.08 -23.03
C GLN A 69 10.54 8.88 -24.34
N ILE A 70 10.12 10.13 -24.22
CA ILE A 70 10.05 11.11 -25.31
C ILE A 70 11.35 11.89 -25.32
#